data_AF-A0A1H5JCU2-F1
#
_entry.id   AF-A0A1H5JCU2-F1
#
_cell.length_a   1.000
_cell.length_b   1.000
_cell.length_c   1.000
_cell.angle_alpha   90.00
_cell.angle_beta   90.00
_cell.angle_gamma   90.00
#
_symmetry.space_group_name_H-M   'P 1'
#
loop_
_entity.id
_entity.type
_entity.pdbx_description
1 polymer ?
#
loop_
_entity_poly.entity_id
_entity_poly.type
_entity_poly.pdbx_seq_one_letter_code
_entity_poly.pdbx_strand_id
1 'polypeptide(L)' 'MAEKKSENEWEQNLTFQFRTSKDFLKLLDDWRRKQENLPSRAQAIRLLVKAGIEAEKRPRK' A
#
# COMPACT_ATOMS: atom_id res chain seq x y z
N MET A 1 34.72 -19.20 -10.33
CA MET A 1 34.46 -17.80 -9.93
C MET A 1 32.95 -17.67 -9.85
N ALA A 2 32.39 -17.88 -8.66
CA ALA A 2 30.95 -18.00 -8.46
C ALA A 2 30.31 -16.61 -8.43
N GLU A 3 29.19 -16.54 -9.14
CA GLU A 3 28.22 -15.46 -9.27
C GLU A 3 28.21 -14.44 -8.13
N LYS A 4 28.30 -13.17 -8.52
CA LYS A 4 27.88 -12.01 -7.74
C LYS A 4 26.44 -12.26 -7.26
N LYS A 5 26.28 -12.75 -6.04
CA LYS A 5 25.01 -12.69 -5.33
C LYS A 5 24.62 -11.22 -5.28
N SER A 6 23.51 -10.93 -5.94
CA SER A 6 22.86 -9.64 -6.04
C SER A 6 22.61 -9.05 -4.65
N GLU A 7 23.64 -8.40 -4.11
CA GLU A 7 23.57 -7.59 -2.91
C GLU A 7 22.88 -6.28 -3.28
N ASN A 8 21.58 -6.35 -3.56
CA ASN A 8 20.64 -5.23 -3.73
C ASN A 8 19.17 -5.72 -3.83
N GLU A 9 18.85 -6.85 -3.18
CA GLU A 9 17.52 -7.50 -3.33
C GLU A 9 16.42 -6.89 -2.42
N TRP A 10 16.70 -5.79 -1.69
CA TRP A 10 15.85 -5.37 -0.56
C TRP A 10 15.38 -3.91 -0.53
N GLU A 11 15.32 -3.18 -1.66
CA GLU A 11 14.64 -1.86 -1.72
C GLU A 11 13.88 -1.60 -3.03
N GLN A 12 13.18 -2.60 -3.56
CA GLN A 12 12.39 -2.38 -4.78
C GLN A 12 11.01 -1.79 -4.45
N ASN A 13 10.94 -0.47 -4.26
CA ASN A 13 9.69 0.28 -4.42
C ASN A 13 9.28 0.21 -5.89
N LEU A 14 8.47 -0.79 -6.25
CA LEU A 14 7.95 -0.94 -7.61
C LEU A 14 6.79 0.02 -7.87
N THR A 15 6.82 0.68 -9.02
CA THR A 15 5.69 1.46 -9.51
C THR A 15 4.62 0.51 -10.07
N PHE A 16 3.40 0.63 -9.55
CA PHE A 16 2.23 -0.06 -10.05
C PHE A 16 1.20 0.97 -10.52
N GLN A 17 0.66 0.78 -11.72
CA GLN A 17 -0.39 1.61 -12.28
C GLN A 17 -1.70 0.83 -12.31
N PHE A 18 -2.80 1.46 -11.90
CA PHE A 18 -4.14 0.89 -11.99
C PHE A 18 -5.15 1.95 -12.44
N ARG A 19 -6.19 1.50 -13.15
CA ARG A 19 -7.33 2.33 -13.49
C ARG A 19 -8.35 2.26 -12.37
N THR A 20 -8.93 3.39 -12.02
CA THR A 20 -9.95 3.48 -10.98
C THR A 20 -10.92 4.63 -11.27
N SER A 21 -12.06 4.63 -10.60
CA SER A 21 -13.06 5.70 -10.72
C SER A 21 -12.62 6.95 -9.96
N LYS A 22 -13.21 8.10 -10.33
CA LYS A 22 -13.01 9.35 -9.59
C LYS A 22 -13.53 9.23 -8.15
N ASP A 23 -14.63 8.51 -7.97
CA ASP A 23 -15.26 8.29 -6.65
C ASP A 23 -14.34 7.50 -5.72
N PHE A 24 -13.63 6.50 -6.25
CA PHE A 24 -12.65 5.75 -5.47
C PHE A 24 -11.47 6.63 -5.02
N LEU A 25 -10.94 7.47 -5.91
CA LEU A 25 -9.88 8.42 -5.54
C LEU A 25 -10.35 9.40 -4.48
N LYS A 26 -11.59 9.90 -4.60
CA LYS A 26 -12.19 10.79 -3.60
C LYS A 26 -12.30 10.08 -2.24
N LEU A 27 -12.79 8.85 -2.22
CA LEU A 27 -12.88 8.04 -0.99
C LEU A 27 -11.51 7.89 -0.32
N LEU A 28 -10.47 7.58 -1.09
CA LEU A 28 -9.10 7.46 -0.58
C LEU A 28 -8.59 8.79 -0.02
N ASP A 29 -8.79 9.90 -0.74
CA ASP A 29 -8.35 11.23 -0.30
C ASP A 29 -9.13 11.71 0.94
N ASP A 30 -10.43 11.41 1.06
CA ASP A 30 -11.23 11.70 2.25
C ASP A 30 -10.77 10.90 3.47
N TRP A 31 -10.39 9.62 3.27
CA TRP A 31 -9.78 8.83 4.34
C TRP A 31 -8.40 9.37 4.75
N ARG A 32 -7.56 9.76 3.77
CA ARG A 32 -6.23 10.36 4.02
C ARG A 32 -6.33 11.60 4.89
N ARG A 33 -7.29 12.48 4.61
CA ARG A 33 -7.49 13.76 5.33
C ARG A 33 -7.80 13.59 6.82
N LYS A 34 -8.28 12.42 7.22
CA LYS A 34 -8.58 12.09 8.62
C LYS A 34 -7.37 11.52 9.38
N GLN A 35 -6.27 11.23 8.69
CA GLN A 35 -5.07 10.68 9.32
C GLN A 35 -4.17 11.81 9.81
N GLU A 36 -3.60 11.66 11.00
CA GLU A 36 -2.76 12.67 11.67
C GLU A 36 -1.56 13.11 10.82
N ASN A 37 -0.91 12.17 10.13
CA ASN A 37 0.28 12.44 9.30
C ASN A 37 -0.02 12.65 7.80
N LEU A 38 -1.30 12.73 7.40
CA LEU A 38 -1.75 12.91 6.01
C LEU A 38 -0.91 12.09 5.00
N PRO A 39 -0.95 10.74 5.07
CA PRO A 39 -0.03 9.88 4.33
C PRO A 39 -0.12 10.13 2.83
N SER A 40 0.92 9.84 2.05
CA SER A 40 0.82 9.92 0.58
C SER A 40 -0.23 8.92 0.04
N ARG A 41 -0.74 9.10 -1.18
CA ARG A 41 -1.71 8.14 -1.76
C ARG A 41 -1.17 6.70 -1.76
N ALA A 42 0.10 6.52 -2.11
CA ALA A 42 0.73 5.21 -2.09
C ALA A 42 0.80 4.62 -0.68
N GLN A 43 1.18 5.44 0.32
CA GLN A 43 1.20 5.01 1.72
C GLN A 43 -0.19 4.67 2.23
N ALA A 44 -1.19 5.49 1.89
CA ALA A 44 -2.59 5.25 2.25
C ALA A 44 -3.09 3.91 1.73
N ILE A 45 -2.82 3.61 0.45
CA ILE A 45 -3.16 2.32 -0.16
C ILE A 45 -2.45 1.18 0.59
N ARG A 46 -1.15 1.29 0.88
CA ARG A 46 -0.40 0.27 1.64
C ARG A 46 -1.00 0.02 3.03
N LEU A 47 -1.33 1.08 3.76
CA LEU A 47 -1.93 1.00 5.10
C LEU A 47 -3.30 0.32 5.05
N LEU A 48 -4.16 0.75 4.12
CA LEU A 48 -5.50 0.19 3.95
C LEU A 48 -5.47 -1.28 3.53
N VAL A 49 -4.58 -1.65 2.60
CA VAL A 49 -4.41 -3.05 2.18
C VAL A 49 -3.89 -3.91 3.34
N LYS A 50 -2.89 -3.43 4.08
CA LYS A 50 -2.36 -4.15 5.26
C LYS A 50 -3.46 -4.36 6.31
N ALA A 51 -4.24 -3.32 6.60
CA ALA A 51 -5.35 -3.40 7.54
C ALA A 51 -6.45 -4.37 7.05
N GLY A 52 -6.77 -4.37 5.75
CA GLY A 52 -7.72 -5.30 5.15
C GLY A 52 -7.28 -6.76 5.27
N ILE A 53 -6.00 -7.06 4.98
CA ILE A 53 -5.44 -8.41 5.12
C ILE A 53 -5.44 -8.86 6.59
N GLU A 54 -5.08 -7.97 7.52
CA GLU A 54 -5.08 -8.30 8.95
C GLU A 54 -6.50 -8.56 9.48
N ALA A 55 -7.48 -7.79 9.00
CA ALA A 55 -8.90 -7.99 9.31
C ALA A 55 -9.45 -9.30 8.73
N GLU A 56 -8.97 -9.77 7.57
CA GLU A 56 -9.33 -11.06 6.99
C GLU A 56 -8.71 -12.24 7.75
N LYS A 57 -7.44 -12.12 8.15
CA LYS A 57 -6.74 -13.14 8.95
C LYS A 57 -7.35 -13.34 10.32
N ARG A 58 -8.00 -12.32 10.87
CA ARG A 58 -8.74 -12.43 12.12
C ARG A 58 -9.99 -13.28 11.85
N PRO A 59 -10.13 -14.48 12.45
CA PRO A 59 -11.32 -15.29 12.24
C PRO A 59 -12.53 -14.44 12.62
N ARG A 60 -13.47 -14.29 11.68
CA ARG A 60 -14.76 -13.68 11.98
C ARG A 60 -15.44 -14.62 12.98
N LYS A 61 -15.43 -14.19 14.24
CA LYS A 61 -16.01 -14.92 15.36
C LYS A 61 -17.53 -14.90 15.25
#